data_AF-A0A848WWK6-F1
#
_entry.id   AF-A0A848WWK6-F1
#
_cell.length_a   1.000
_cell.length_b   1.000
_cell.length_c   1.000
_cell.angle_alpha   90.00
_cell.angle_beta   90.00
_cell.angle_gamma   90.00
#
_symmetry.space_group_name_H-M   'P 1'
#
loop_
_entity.id
_entity.type
_entity.pdbx_description
1 polymer ?
#
loop_
_entity_poly.entity_id
_entity_poly.type
_entity_poly.pdbx_seq_one_letter_code
_entity_poly.pdbx_strand_id
1 'polypeptide(L)'
;MDKTNQKQRQEQVVWFPGEQAWELWQISPGREPVLLEQAAETGRDFPRKIGADRILALPVSEVIALPLLSNAPDKPGLVSMAEMQAERSGVPEDVSAVGFEILAGAPPNTMLRVEAPLRRHAWSGSRLPDRVCSSASLITGEGNSIGVWKEVGKLVVGFWRNGTLVYFDCLSSSSAGAEAGAEIQRLLFQLNCQGIDLHPEAILLRTAGDPAALGTGAGIPCRQESRVIPTAESACHLNPAWMKEHRRRRKQSGARRKRIGAVAAMALGAVCVLVGTLAIESIRQKRLRDRISELSPLANRIENMREQWREVSVAVDRDATCLELLKQLQGIPGANGIRFSRVEIGKEGIKIEGESANPRAALQFLDEVAVAESLAEFGWSFDQPAIRGDGTATFEMEGVW
;
A
#
# COMPACT_ATOMS: atom_id res chain seq x y z
N MET A 1 37.57 -23.43 -8.54
CA MET A 1 36.24 -24.00 -8.20
C MET A 1 35.23 -22.87 -8.35
N ASP A 2 34.85 -22.58 -9.60
CA ASP A 2 33.95 -21.48 -9.94
C ASP A 2 32.49 -21.89 -9.72
N LYS A 3 31.85 -21.26 -8.75
CA LYS A 3 30.39 -21.24 -8.62
C LYS A 3 29.85 -20.09 -9.47
N THR A 4 29.95 -20.21 -10.79
CA THR A 4 29.23 -19.31 -11.70
C THR A 4 27.81 -19.83 -11.83
N ASN A 5 26.88 -19.10 -11.20
CA ASN A 5 25.43 -19.20 -11.32
C ASN A 5 24.95 -19.86 -12.63
N GLN A 6 24.67 -21.16 -12.58
CA GLN A 6 23.74 -21.79 -13.51
C GLN A 6 22.36 -21.20 -13.22
N LYS A 7 22.07 -20.05 -13.84
CA LYS A 7 20.71 -19.57 -14.03
C LYS A 7 20.00 -20.70 -14.79
N GLN A 8 19.11 -21.43 -14.11
CA GLN A 8 18.31 -22.49 -14.71
C GLN A 8 17.82 -22.00 -16.08
N ARG A 9 18.21 -22.70 -17.15
CA ARG A 9 17.79 -22.36 -18.51
C ARG A 9 16.26 -22.46 -18.52
N GLN A 10 15.59 -21.32 -18.44
CA GLN A 10 14.15 -21.24 -18.51
C GLN A 10 13.72 -21.35 -19.97
N GLU A 11 12.52 -21.85 -20.19
CA GLU A 11 11.86 -21.75 -21.48
C GLU A 11 11.80 -20.28 -21.91
N GLN A 12 11.99 -20.03 -23.20
CA GLN A 12 11.97 -18.69 -23.77
C GLN A 12 10.99 -18.65 -24.95
N VAL A 13 10.36 -17.50 -25.13
CA VAL A 13 9.55 -17.21 -26.32
C VAL A 13 10.07 -15.94 -26.97
N VAL A 14 10.39 -16.03 -28.25
CA VAL A 14 11.09 -15.00 -29.01
C VAL A 14 10.22 -14.54 -30.17
N TRP A 15 9.91 -13.25 -30.23
CA TRP A 15 9.47 -12.62 -31.47
C TRP A 15 10.71 -12.28 -32.30
N PHE A 16 10.89 -12.97 -33.42
CA PHE A 16 12.03 -12.84 -34.33
C PHE A 16 11.58 -12.29 -35.70
N PRO A 17 12.33 -11.39 -36.35
CA PRO A 17 12.04 -10.95 -37.71
C PRO A 17 12.44 -12.04 -38.72
N GLY A 18 11.46 -12.79 -39.22
CA GLY A 18 11.69 -13.75 -40.30
C GLY A 18 11.86 -13.06 -41.67
N GLU A 19 11.99 -13.85 -42.74
CA GLU A 19 12.33 -13.29 -44.06
C GLU A 19 11.26 -12.35 -44.63
N GLN A 20 9.98 -12.68 -44.43
CA GLN A 20 8.84 -11.89 -44.93
C GLN A 20 7.93 -11.36 -43.82
N ALA A 21 7.85 -12.08 -42.70
CA ALA A 21 6.93 -11.80 -41.61
C ALA A 21 7.65 -11.98 -40.27
N TRP A 22 7.02 -11.50 -39.21
CA TRP A 22 7.47 -11.76 -37.85
C TRP A 22 7.11 -13.17 -37.44
N GLU A 23 7.98 -13.81 -36.67
CA GLU A 23 7.86 -15.20 -36.27
C GLU A 23 7.98 -15.34 -34.76
N LEU A 24 7.07 -16.09 -34.17
CA LEU A 24 7.09 -16.42 -32.75
C LEU A 24 7.73 -17.79 -32.57
N TRP A 25 8.90 -17.82 -31.95
CA TRP A 25 9.65 -19.03 -31.67
C TRP A 25 9.58 -19.38 -30.19
N GLN A 26 9.44 -20.67 -29.88
CA GLN A 26 9.60 -21.23 -28.55
C GLN A 26 10.92 -21.96 -28.47
N ILE A 27 11.78 -21.53 -27.55
CA ILE A 27 13.09 -22.12 -27.34
C ILE A 27 13.12 -22.74 -25.95
N SER A 28 13.12 -24.07 -25.92
CA SER A 28 13.24 -24.84 -24.69
C SER A 28 14.65 -25.44 -24.60
N PRO A 29 15.26 -25.49 -23.41
CA PRO A 29 16.60 -26.03 -23.25
C PRO A 29 16.68 -27.50 -23.67
N GLY A 30 17.62 -27.85 -24.55
CA GLY A 30 17.82 -29.23 -25.00
C GLY A 30 16.75 -29.75 -25.96
N ARG A 31 15.89 -28.87 -26.49
CA ARG A 31 14.96 -29.18 -27.57
C ARG A 31 15.23 -28.24 -28.75
N GLU A 32 14.89 -28.69 -29.95
CA GLU A 32 14.93 -27.84 -31.12
C GLU A 32 13.92 -26.69 -30.99
N PRO A 33 14.27 -25.47 -31.42
CA PRO A 33 13.35 -24.33 -31.46
C PRO A 33 12.12 -24.65 -32.30
N VAL A 34 10.94 -24.33 -31.78
CA VAL A 34 9.65 -24.58 -32.46
C VAL A 34 9.04 -23.25 -32.89
N LEU A 35 8.68 -23.14 -34.16
CA LEU A 35 7.89 -22.02 -34.67
C LEU A 35 6.43 -22.19 -34.24
N LEU A 36 5.91 -21.23 -33.47
CA LEU A 36 4.53 -21.24 -32.97
C LEU A 36 3.57 -20.46 -33.86
N GLU A 37 3.99 -19.31 -34.36
CA GLU A 37 3.12 -18.38 -35.07
C GLU A 37 3.92 -17.53 -36.05
N GLN A 38 3.27 -17.11 -37.15
CA GLN A 38 3.77 -16.06 -38.03
C GLN A 38 2.74 -14.92 -38.06
N ALA A 39 3.20 -13.69 -37.89
CA ALA A 39 2.34 -12.52 -37.84
C ALA A 39 2.90 -11.35 -38.66
N ALA A 40 2.00 -10.47 -39.09
CA ALA A 40 2.38 -9.16 -39.60
C ALA A 40 2.96 -8.28 -38.46
N GLU A 41 3.60 -7.17 -38.83
CA GLU A 41 4.19 -6.24 -37.87
C GLU A 41 3.16 -5.69 -36.86
N THR A 42 1.95 -5.41 -37.33
CA THR A 42 0.79 -5.02 -36.51
C THR A 42 0.04 -6.28 -36.06
N GLY A 43 0.00 -6.53 -34.75
CA GLY A 43 -0.69 -7.70 -34.18
C GLY A 43 0.21 -8.64 -33.36
N ARG A 44 1.50 -8.33 -33.24
CA ARG A 44 2.43 -9.06 -32.38
C ARG A 44 2.01 -8.95 -30.91
N ASP A 45 1.73 -10.07 -30.28
CA ASP A 45 1.54 -10.16 -28.84
C ASP A 45 2.16 -11.46 -28.30
N PHE A 46 2.45 -11.49 -27.01
CA PHE A 46 2.91 -12.74 -26.38
C PHE A 46 1.70 -13.58 -25.92
N PRO A 47 1.75 -14.91 -26.03
CA PRO A 47 0.64 -15.77 -25.59
C PRO A 47 0.33 -15.66 -24.10
N ARG A 48 -0.93 -15.89 -23.72
CA ARG A 48 -1.42 -15.65 -22.34
C ARG A 48 -0.88 -16.62 -21.29
N LYS A 49 -0.65 -17.87 -21.68
CA LYS A 49 -0.41 -19.01 -20.79
C LYS A 49 1.07 -19.40 -20.64
N ILE A 50 1.98 -18.62 -21.18
CA ILE A 50 3.39 -19.00 -21.21
C ILE A 50 4.12 -18.37 -20.01
N GLY A 51 4.65 -19.22 -19.13
CA GLY A 51 5.53 -18.85 -18.01
C GLY A 51 6.99 -18.69 -18.41
N ALA A 52 7.26 -18.60 -19.72
CA ALA A 52 8.57 -18.45 -20.33
C ALA A 52 9.04 -17.00 -20.34
N ASP A 53 10.35 -16.80 -20.47
CA ASP A 53 10.96 -15.50 -20.63
C ASP A 53 10.69 -14.92 -22.03
N ARG A 54 10.14 -13.71 -22.09
CA ARG A 54 9.64 -13.10 -23.34
C ARG A 54 10.68 -12.18 -23.95
N ILE A 55 11.16 -12.55 -25.13
CA ILE A 55 12.21 -11.83 -25.83
C ILE A 55 11.65 -11.21 -27.10
N LEU A 56 11.95 -9.93 -27.31
CA LEU A 56 11.72 -9.26 -28.58
C LEU A 56 13.05 -9.04 -29.27
N ALA A 57 13.22 -9.64 -30.44
CA ALA A 57 14.34 -9.40 -31.32
C ALA A 57 14.00 -8.23 -32.25
N LEU A 58 14.66 -7.08 -32.08
CA LEU A 58 14.52 -5.96 -33.01
C LEU A 58 15.23 -6.31 -34.31
N PRO A 59 14.65 -5.99 -35.48
CA PRO A 59 15.33 -6.19 -36.74
C PRO A 59 16.60 -5.34 -36.79
N VAL A 60 17.59 -5.81 -37.52
CA VAL A 60 18.83 -5.08 -37.78
C VAL A 60 18.54 -3.68 -38.32
N SER A 61 17.52 -3.52 -39.16
CA SER A 61 17.15 -2.19 -39.69
C SER A 61 16.59 -1.20 -38.65
N GLU A 62 16.39 -1.62 -37.41
CA GLU A 62 15.93 -0.79 -36.29
C GLU A 62 16.97 -0.67 -35.16
N VAL A 63 18.16 -1.24 -35.33
CA VAL A 63 19.25 -1.17 -34.35
C VAL A 63 20.52 -0.73 -35.05
N ILE A 64 21.17 0.30 -34.51
CA ILE A 64 22.51 0.68 -34.96
C ILE A 64 23.52 -0.14 -34.16
N ALA A 65 24.43 -0.82 -34.85
CA ALA A 65 25.65 -1.38 -34.27
C ALA A 65 26.81 -0.42 -34.51
N LEU A 66 27.61 -0.15 -33.48
CA LEU A 66 28.82 0.65 -33.56
C LEU A 66 29.96 -0.15 -32.93
N PRO A 67 30.94 -0.60 -33.71
CA PRO A 67 32.08 -1.27 -33.13
C PRO A 67 33.03 -0.21 -32.52
N LEU A 68 33.67 -0.57 -31.41
CA LEU A 68 34.52 0.33 -30.64
C LEU A 68 35.69 -0.43 -30.02
N LEU A 69 36.90 0.06 -30.25
CA LEU A 69 38.09 -0.32 -29.47
C LEU A 69 38.26 0.69 -28.34
N SER A 70 38.25 0.19 -27.10
CA SER A 70 38.29 1.02 -25.91
C SER A 70 39.51 0.72 -25.05
N ASN A 71 40.12 1.81 -24.58
CA ASN A 71 41.25 1.80 -23.66
C ASN A 71 40.83 1.90 -22.19
N ALA A 72 39.53 1.95 -21.91
CA ALA A 72 39.03 2.10 -20.55
C ALA A 72 39.37 0.87 -19.68
N PRO A 73 39.92 1.07 -18.46
CA PRO A 73 40.33 -0.02 -17.59
C PRO A 73 39.16 -0.68 -16.84
N ASP A 74 38.05 0.03 -16.68
CA ASP A 74 36.92 -0.35 -15.84
C ASP A 74 35.58 -0.23 -16.57
N LYS A 75 34.57 -0.94 -16.05
CA LYS A 75 33.24 -0.98 -16.66
C LYS A 75 32.56 0.39 -16.77
N PRO A 76 32.61 1.28 -15.76
CA PRO A 76 32.10 2.66 -15.90
C PRO A 76 32.76 3.43 -17.05
N GLY A 77 34.08 3.30 -17.23
CA GLY A 77 34.78 3.90 -18.37
C GLY A 77 34.31 3.33 -19.71
N LEU A 78 34.08 2.02 -19.81
CA LEU A 78 33.53 1.40 -21.03
C LEU A 78 32.13 1.91 -21.36
N VAL A 79 31.28 2.11 -20.35
CA VAL A 79 29.95 2.74 -20.53
C VAL A 79 30.12 4.13 -21.13
N SER A 80 30.94 4.99 -20.51
CA SER A 80 31.13 6.36 -20.99
C SER A 80 31.67 6.42 -22.43
N MET A 81 32.58 5.52 -22.80
CA MET A 81 33.09 5.43 -24.18
C MET A 81 32.02 4.94 -25.17
N ALA A 82 31.18 3.98 -24.76
CA ALA A 82 30.07 3.51 -25.59
C ALA A 82 29.03 4.62 -25.83
N GLU A 83 28.70 5.39 -24.80
CA GLU A 83 27.80 6.54 -24.87
C GLU A 83 28.36 7.63 -25.80
N MET A 84 29.64 8.00 -25.62
CA MET A 84 30.31 8.98 -26.48
C MET A 84 30.36 8.53 -27.94
N GLN A 85 30.61 7.24 -28.21
CA GLN A 85 30.61 6.71 -29.57
C GLN A 85 29.21 6.75 -30.21
N ALA A 86 28.16 6.48 -29.43
CA ALA A 86 26.79 6.60 -29.88
C ALA A 86 26.43 8.06 -30.21
N GLU A 87 26.77 9.00 -29.33
CA GLU A 87 26.58 10.45 -29.55
C GLU A 87 27.32 10.93 -30.81
N ARG A 88 28.59 10.54 -30.97
CA ARG A 88 29.41 10.87 -32.15
C ARG A 88 28.77 10.37 -33.45
N SER A 89 28.07 9.23 -33.39
CA SER A 89 27.40 8.62 -34.54
C SER A 89 26.01 9.20 -34.79
N GLY A 90 25.63 10.27 -34.07
CA GLY A 90 24.35 10.94 -34.23
C GLY A 90 23.17 10.20 -33.62
N VAL A 91 23.42 9.20 -32.75
CA VAL A 91 22.36 8.57 -31.96
C VAL A 91 21.86 9.61 -30.95
N PRO A 92 20.58 10.01 -31.01
CA PRO A 92 20.10 11.13 -30.21
C PRO A 92 20.09 10.81 -28.71
N GLU A 93 20.34 11.84 -27.88
CA GLU A 93 20.67 11.90 -26.44
C GLU A 93 19.85 11.08 -25.42
N ASP A 94 18.96 10.17 -25.82
CA ASP A 94 18.46 9.15 -24.87
C ASP A 94 19.52 8.06 -24.69
N VAL A 95 20.72 8.49 -24.27
CA VAL A 95 21.96 7.74 -24.00
C VAL A 95 21.67 6.49 -23.16
N SER A 96 20.62 6.57 -22.37
CA SER A 96 20.14 5.52 -21.49
C SER A 96 19.72 4.24 -22.24
N ALA A 97 19.41 4.29 -23.54
CA ALA A 97 19.00 3.13 -24.34
C ALA A 97 20.17 2.37 -25.00
N VAL A 98 21.40 2.87 -24.87
CA VAL A 98 22.61 2.26 -25.42
C VAL A 98 22.97 1.02 -24.60
N GLY A 99 23.04 -0.13 -25.27
CA GLY A 99 23.63 -1.35 -24.74
C GLY A 99 25.03 -1.53 -25.29
N PHE A 100 25.89 -2.28 -24.60
CA PHE A 100 27.13 -2.76 -25.18
C PHE A 100 27.45 -4.17 -24.72
N GLU A 101 28.16 -4.90 -25.57
CA GLU A 101 28.71 -6.22 -25.29
C GLU A 101 30.24 -6.17 -25.40
N ILE A 102 30.93 -6.77 -24.44
CA ILE A 102 32.40 -6.93 -24.49
C ILE A 102 32.69 -8.18 -25.30
N LEU A 103 33.34 -8.01 -26.44
CA LEU A 103 33.58 -9.10 -27.39
C LEU A 103 34.90 -9.82 -27.14
N ALA A 104 35.96 -9.07 -26.87
CA ALA A 104 37.30 -9.61 -26.69
C ALA A 104 38.26 -8.57 -26.10
N GLY A 105 39.42 -9.06 -25.65
CA GLY A 105 40.56 -8.25 -25.23
C GLY A 105 40.54 -7.88 -23.75
N ALA A 106 41.60 -7.20 -23.35
CA ALA A 106 41.77 -6.63 -22.03
C ALA A 106 42.26 -5.17 -22.19
N PRO A 107 42.02 -4.29 -21.21
CA PRO A 107 42.52 -2.93 -21.27
C PRO A 107 44.03 -2.91 -21.55
N PRO A 108 44.52 -2.07 -22.48
CA PRO A 108 43.81 -0.98 -23.17
C PRO A 108 43.16 -1.36 -24.51
N ASN A 109 43.06 -2.63 -24.90
CA ASN A 109 42.49 -3.03 -26.19
C ASN A 109 41.22 -3.86 -26.00
N THR A 110 40.19 -3.26 -25.40
CA THR A 110 38.90 -3.92 -25.20
C THR A 110 37.98 -3.66 -26.39
N MET A 111 37.58 -4.71 -27.09
CA MET A 111 36.66 -4.62 -28.23
C MET A 111 35.21 -4.70 -27.75
N LEU A 112 34.41 -3.71 -28.14
CA LEU A 112 33.02 -3.56 -27.75
C LEU A 112 32.13 -3.52 -29.00
N ARG A 113 30.96 -4.18 -28.92
CA ARG A 113 29.83 -3.89 -29.81
C ARG A 113 28.86 -2.99 -29.05
N VAL A 114 28.75 -1.75 -29.48
CA VAL A 114 27.75 -0.81 -28.94
C VAL A 114 26.50 -0.94 -29.79
N GLU A 115 25.35 -1.10 -29.16
CA GLU A 115 24.05 -1.20 -29.83
C GLU A 115 23.09 -0.14 -29.32
N ALA A 116 22.39 0.52 -30.23
CA ALA A 116 21.36 1.50 -29.87
C ALA A 116 20.11 1.32 -30.73
N PRO A 117 18.90 1.37 -30.14
CA PRO A 117 17.67 1.26 -30.90
C PRO A 117 17.41 2.56 -31.69
N LEU A 118 16.99 2.42 -32.94
CA LEU A 118 16.45 3.52 -33.72
C LEU A 118 15.07 3.91 -33.16
N ARG A 119 14.80 5.22 -33.04
CA ARG A 119 13.57 5.77 -32.44
C ARG A 119 12.25 5.31 -33.07
N ARG A 120 12.29 4.58 -34.20
CA ARG A 120 11.11 4.18 -34.98
C ARG A 120 10.37 2.98 -34.37
N HIS A 121 11.00 2.14 -33.55
CA HIS A 121 10.33 0.95 -33.07
C HIS A 121 9.35 1.22 -31.92
N ALA A 122 8.07 0.94 -32.16
CA ALA A 122 7.03 0.96 -31.15
C ALA A 122 6.45 -0.44 -30.97
N TRP A 123 6.46 -0.93 -29.72
CA TRP A 123 5.77 -2.17 -29.37
C TRP A 123 4.26 -1.92 -29.24
N SER A 124 3.45 -2.69 -29.99
CA SER A 124 1.98 -2.56 -30.03
C SER A 124 1.23 -3.65 -29.27
N GLY A 125 1.91 -4.71 -28.82
CA GLY A 125 1.29 -5.83 -28.11
C GLY A 125 0.84 -5.51 -26.70
N SER A 126 -0.21 -6.17 -26.22
CA SER A 126 -0.74 -5.96 -24.86
C SER A 126 0.27 -6.39 -23.79
N ARG A 127 1.15 -7.35 -24.11
CA ARG A 127 2.18 -7.87 -23.20
C ARG A 127 3.56 -7.39 -23.61
N LEU A 128 4.23 -6.73 -22.68
CA LEU A 128 5.59 -6.27 -22.89
C LEU A 128 6.58 -7.43 -22.84
N PRO A 129 7.62 -7.43 -23.68
CA PRO A 129 8.74 -8.36 -23.53
C PRO A 129 9.48 -8.09 -22.22
N ASP A 130 10.14 -9.14 -21.72
CA ASP A 130 11.02 -9.10 -20.55
C ASP A 130 12.41 -8.60 -20.95
N ARG A 131 12.89 -8.99 -22.14
CA ARG A 131 14.18 -8.58 -22.74
C ARG A 131 14.00 -8.13 -24.19
N VAL A 132 14.85 -7.19 -24.61
CA VAL A 132 14.96 -6.76 -26.01
C VAL A 132 16.40 -6.95 -26.45
N CYS A 133 16.58 -7.52 -27.64
CA CYS A 133 17.89 -7.82 -28.23
C CYS A 133 17.86 -7.43 -29.71
N SER A 134 19.02 -7.23 -30.33
CA SER A 134 19.10 -7.24 -31.79
C SER A 134 18.88 -8.67 -32.30
N SER A 135 18.19 -8.81 -33.43
CA SER A 135 17.98 -10.09 -34.10
C SER A 135 19.29 -10.79 -34.41
N ALA A 136 20.28 -10.04 -34.91
CA ALA A 136 21.62 -10.54 -35.19
C ALA A 136 22.26 -11.21 -33.97
N SER A 137 22.07 -10.66 -32.76
CA SER A 137 22.61 -11.25 -31.52
C SER A 137 22.06 -12.64 -31.25
N LEU A 138 20.83 -12.95 -31.66
CA LEU A 138 20.20 -14.27 -31.44
C LEU A 138 20.66 -15.33 -32.44
N ILE A 139 21.52 -14.97 -33.39
CA ILE A 139 22.00 -15.86 -34.45
C ILE A 139 23.41 -16.33 -34.10
N THR A 140 23.63 -17.64 -34.17
CA THR A 140 24.97 -18.21 -34.04
C THR A 140 25.73 -18.11 -35.37
N GLY A 141 26.99 -17.67 -35.27
CA GLY A 141 27.94 -17.74 -36.38
C GLY A 141 28.96 -18.84 -36.12
N GLU A 142 29.54 -19.34 -37.21
CA GLU A 142 30.62 -20.33 -37.15
C GLU A 142 31.96 -19.66 -37.43
N GLY A 143 32.97 -19.91 -36.60
CA GLY A 143 34.34 -19.43 -36.83
C GLY A 143 34.43 -17.93 -37.17
N ASN A 144 35.21 -17.61 -38.20
CA ASN A 144 35.27 -16.28 -38.80
C ASN A 144 34.43 -16.27 -40.07
N SER A 145 33.19 -15.81 -39.99
CA SER A 145 32.23 -15.87 -41.10
C SER A 145 31.41 -14.61 -41.23
N ILE A 146 30.86 -14.42 -42.42
CA ILE A 146 29.85 -13.39 -42.70
C ILE A 146 28.52 -14.12 -42.91
N GLY A 147 27.49 -13.78 -42.14
CA GLY A 147 26.14 -14.29 -42.35
C GLY A 147 25.33 -13.29 -43.15
N VAL A 148 24.58 -13.75 -44.15
CA VAL A 148 23.66 -12.92 -44.94
C VAL A 148 22.28 -13.56 -44.91
N TRP A 149 21.28 -12.82 -44.45
CA TRP A 149 19.90 -13.28 -44.35
C TRP A 149 18.92 -12.15 -44.64
N LYS A 150 17.62 -12.46 -44.60
CA LYS A 150 16.56 -11.51 -44.87
C LYS A 150 15.70 -11.32 -43.63
N GLU A 151 15.34 -10.07 -43.34
CA GLU A 151 14.47 -9.67 -42.24
C GLU A 151 13.38 -8.75 -42.75
N VAL A 152 12.12 -9.20 -42.68
CA VAL A 152 10.92 -8.42 -43.06
C VAL A 152 11.11 -7.73 -44.42
N GLY A 153 11.61 -8.49 -45.41
CA GLY A 153 11.82 -8.00 -46.77
C GLY A 153 13.20 -7.36 -47.04
N LYS A 154 14.01 -7.05 -46.03
CA LYS A 154 15.31 -6.39 -46.19
C LYS A 154 16.47 -7.37 -46.05
N LEU A 155 17.50 -7.19 -46.86
CA LEU A 155 18.72 -7.99 -46.77
C LEU A 155 19.62 -7.41 -45.66
N VAL A 156 20.16 -8.28 -44.81
CA VAL A 156 20.97 -7.88 -43.67
C VAL A 156 22.22 -8.75 -43.61
N VAL A 157 23.27 -8.21 -42.98
CA VAL A 157 24.56 -8.86 -42.84
C VAL A 157 25.01 -8.85 -41.38
N GLY A 158 25.72 -9.89 -40.98
CA GLY A 158 26.44 -9.98 -39.71
C GLY A 158 27.86 -10.48 -39.93
N PHE A 159 28.78 -10.03 -39.09
CA PHE A 159 30.19 -10.38 -39.10
C PHE A 159 30.54 -11.07 -37.79
N TRP A 160 31.02 -12.32 -37.87
CA TRP A 160 31.43 -13.11 -36.71
C TRP A 160 32.94 -13.29 -36.69
N ARG A 161 33.50 -13.26 -35.47
CA ARG A 161 34.89 -13.61 -35.20
C ARG A 161 34.94 -14.64 -34.09
N ASN A 162 35.51 -15.81 -34.38
CA ASN A 162 35.53 -16.97 -33.48
C ASN A 162 34.14 -17.31 -32.89
N GLY A 163 33.09 -17.21 -33.72
CA GLY A 163 31.70 -17.47 -33.32
C GLY A 163 31.01 -16.32 -32.56
N THR A 164 31.72 -15.25 -32.21
CA THR A 164 31.15 -14.07 -31.57
C THR A 164 30.76 -13.01 -32.59
N LEU A 165 29.52 -12.50 -32.52
CA LEU A 165 29.04 -11.43 -33.39
C LEU A 165 29.78 -10.11 -33.10
N VAL A 166 30.49 -9.59 -34.10
CA VAL A 166 31.27 -8.34 -33.98
C VAL A 166 30.49 -7.13 -34.45
N TYR A 167 29.86 -7.25 -35.62
CA TYR A 167 29.15 -6.16 -36.28
C TYR A 167 27.99 -6.70 -37.11
N PHE A 168 26.98 -5.87 -37.34
CA PHE A 168 25.88 -6.18 -38.25
C PHE A 168 25.35 -4.89 -38.87
N ASP A 169 24.77 -4.99 -40.06
CA ASP A 169 24.14 -3.87 -40.74
C ASP A 169 23.05 -4.32 -41.74
N CYS A 170 22.20 -3.39 -42.16
CA CYS A 170 21.25 -3.59 -43.24
C CYS A 170 21.92 -3.26 -44.57
N LEU A 171 21.86 -4.19 -45.52
CA LEU A 171 22.36 -3.94 -46.87
C LEU A 171 21.35 -3.07 -47.65
N SER A 172 21.89 -2.24 -48.54
CA SER A 172 21.12 -1.40 -49.44
C SER A 172 20.49 -2.21 -50.57
N SER A 173 21.12 -3.33 -50.95
CA SER A 173 20.60 -4.24 -51.97
C SER A 173 19.40 -5.05 -51.45
N SER A 174 18.43 -5.29 -52.34
CA SER A 174 17.22 -6.07 -52.03
C SER A 174 17.37 -7.57 -52.30
N SER A 175 18.44 -7.97 -53.00
CA SER A 175 18.72 -9.35 -53.40
C SER A 175 20.16 -9.74 -53.06
N ALA A 176 20.36 -11.00 -52.69
CA ALA A 176 21.68 -11.55 -52.40
C ALA A 176 22.41 -11.92 -53.70
N GLY A 177 23.02 -10.92 -54.33
CA GLY A 177 23.83 -11.06 -55.56
C GLY A 177 25.11 -10.22 -55.53
N ALA A 178 25.69 -9.93 -56.69
CA ALA A 178 26.99 -9.27 -56.80
C ALA A 178 27.05 -7.87 -56.15
N GLU A 179 25.97 -7.08 -56.24
CA GLU A 179 25.90 -5.75 -55.62
C GLU A 179 25.97 -5.82 -54.09
N ALA A 180 25.22 -6.75 -53.49
CA ALA A 180 25.29 -7.04 -52.07
C ALA A 180 26.70 -7.50 -51.68
N GLY A 181 27.36 -8.30 -52.51
CA GLY A 181 28.75 -8.73 -52.30
C GLY A 181 29.72 -7.55 -52.26
N ALA A 182 29.60 -6.62 -53.20
CA ALA A 182 30.43 -5.42 -53.24
C ALA A 182 30.17 -4.49 -52.04
N GLU A 183 28.94 -4.44 -51.52
CA GLU A 183 28.60 -3.71 -50.30
C GLU A 183 29.21 -4.36 -49.05
N ILE A 184 29.13 -5.68 -48.95
CA ILE A 184 29.78 -6.46 -47.89
C ILE A 184 31.30 -6.23 -47.88
N GLN A 185 31.95 -6.23 -49.05
CA GLN A 185 33.38 -5.96 -49.15
C GLN A 185 33.74 -4.55 -48.66
N ARG A 186 32.92 -3.54 -48.99
CA ARG A 186 33.10 -2.16 -48.50
C ARG A 186 32.95 -2.06 -46.99
N LEU A 187 31.95 -2.73 -46.41
CA LEU A 187 31.76 -2.80 -44.96
C LEU A 187 32.96 -3.49 -44.28
N LEU A 188 33.42 -4.61 -44.82
CA LEU A 188 34.59 -5.32 -44.30
C LEU A 188 35.85 -4.43 -44.33
N PHE A 189 36.08 -3.73 -45.44
CA PHE A 189 37.19 -2.78 -45.56
C PHE A 189 37.08 -1.65 -44.52
N GLN A 190 35.89 -1.07 -44.35
CA GLN A 190 35.66 -0.04 -43.34
C GLN A 190 35.96 -0.54 -41.92
N LEU A 191 35.52 -1.74 -41.56
CA LEU A 191 35.78 -2.33 -40.24
C LEU A 191 37.28 -2.57 -40.01
N ASN A 192 37.98 -3.09 -41.02
CA ASN A 192 39.43 -3.28 -40.97
C ASN A 192 40.18 -1.94 -40.82
N CYS A 193 39.76 -0.88 -41.53
CA CYS A 193 40.32 0.47 -41.37
C CYS A 193 40.08 1.08 -39.98
N GLN A 194 39.04 0.64 -39.27
CA GLN A 194 38.77 1.04 -37.88
C GLN A 194 39.60 0.22 -36.87
N GLY A 195 40.47 -0.68 -37.33
CA GLY A 195 41.29 -1.56 -36.50
C GLY A 195 40.57 -2.81 -36.02
N ILE A 196 39.36 -3.09 -36.52
CA ILE A 196 38.61 -4.31 -36.19
C ILE A 196 39.00 -5.36 -37.20
N ASP A 197 40.07 -6.08 -36.87
CA ASP A 197 40.66 -7.05 -37.79
C ASP A 197 39.72 -8.25 -38.01
N LEU A 198 39.10 -8.29 -39.19
CA LEU A 198 38.17 -9.32 -39.63
C LEU A 198 38.69 -9.99 -40.90
N HIS A 199 38.93 -11.29 -40.79
CA HIS A 199 39.37 -12.17 -41.87
C HIS A 199 38.37 -13.32 -42.04
N PRO A 200 37.21 -13.05 -42.64
CA PRO A 200 36.17 -14.07 -42.82
C PRO A 200 36.60 -15.12 -43.84
N GLU A 201 36.40 -16.40 -43.51
CA GLU A 201 36.75 -17.53 -44.38
C GLU A 201 35.64 -17.84 -45.40
N ALA A 202 34.39 -17.55 -45.04
CA ALA A 202 33.23 -17.81 -45.87
C ALA A 202 32.08 -16.84 -45.60
N ILE A 203 31.24 -16.66 -46.62
CA ILE A 203 29.91 -16.06 -46.52
C ILE A 203 28.88 -17.20 -46.42
N LEU A 204 28.02 -17.11 -45.42
CA LEU A 204 26.94 -18.04 -45.12
C LEU A 204 25.62 -17.39 -45.55
N LEU A 205 25.13 -17.79 -46.73
CA LEU A 205 23.87 -17.27 -47.29
C LEU A 205 22.69 -18.10 -46.76
N ARG A 206 21.86 -17.50 -45.91
CA ARG A 206 20.73 -18.14 -45.20
C ARG A 206 19.35 -17.68 -45.67
N THR A 207 19.30 -17.12 -46.88
CA THR A 207 18.08 -16.69 -47.59
C THR A 207 18.18 -17.14 -49.05
N ALA A 208 17.09 -17.04 -49.80
CA ALA A 208 17.13 -17.24 -51.25
C ALA A 208 18.04 -16.18 -51.92
N GLY A 209 18.92 -16.62 -52.83
CA GLY A 209 19.87 -15.76 -53.55
C GLY A 209 20.81 -16.56 -54.45
N ASP A 210 21.76 -15.85 -55.07
CA ASP A 210 22.83 -16.46 -55.87
C ASP A 210 24.15 -16.43 -55.08
N PRO A 211 24.57 -17.54 -54.46
CA PRO A 211 25.81 -17.58 -53.70
C PRO A 211 27.04 -17.34 -54.57
N ALA A 212 27.03 -17.75 -55.84
CA ALA A 212 28.18 -17.55 -56.72
C ALA A 212 28.39 -16.05 -57.01
N ALA A 213 27.33 -15.36 -57.42
CA ALA A 213 27.39 -13.91 -57.67
C ALA A 213 27.74 -13.12 -56.39
N LEU A 214 27.16 -13.49 -55.24
CA LEU A 214 27.47 -12.86 -53.96
C LEU A 214 28.94 -13.04 -53.57
N GLY A 215 29.46 -14.26 -53.70
CA GLY A 215 30.86 -14.58 -53.40
C GLY A 215 31.84 -13.88 -54.33
N THR A 216 31.55 -13.82 -55.63
CA THR A 216 32.36 -13.05 -56.60
C THR A 216 32.37 -11.56 -56.27
N GLY A 217 31.22 -10.97 -55.94
CA GLY A 217 31.12 -9.56 -55.59
C GLY A 217 31.86 -9.20 -54.30
N ALA A 218 31.90 -10.11 -53.32
CA ALA A 218 32.60 -9.90 -52.06
C ALA A 218 34.09 -10.29 -52.10
N GLY A 219 34.50 -11.10 -53.07
CA GLY A 219 35.84 -11.71 -53.12
C GLY A 219 36.07 -12.80 -52.08
N ILE A 220 35.00 -13.37 -51.51
CA ILE A 220 35.04 -14.39 -50.44
C ILE A 220 34.16 -15.57 -50.86
N PRO A 221 34.59 -16.84 -50.63
CA PRO A 221 33.76 -18.00 -50.92
C PRO A 221 32.39 -17.92 -50.22
N CYS A 222 31.31 -18.11 -50.96
CA CYS A 222 29.95 -18.10 -50.42
C CYS A 222 29.33 -19.49 -50.50
N ARG A 223 28.62 -19.89 -49.44
CA ARG A 223 27.94 -21.18 -49.32
C ARG A 223 26.49 -20.93 -48.94
N GLN A 224 25.58 -21.72 -49.51
CA GLN A 224 24.18 -21.72 -49.10
C GLN A 224 24.05 -22.53 -47.81
N GLU A 225 23.40 -21.95 -46.81
CA GLU A 225 23.05 -22.60 -45.54
C GLU A 225 21.54 -22.66 -45.33
N SER A 226 21.13 -23.45 -44.34
CA SER A 226 19.76 -23.45 -43.86
C SER A 226 19.36 -22.09 -43.33
N ARG A 227 18.06 -21.82 -43.39
CA ARG A 227 17.43 -20.62 -42.84
C ARG A 227 17.84 -20.39 -41.39
N VAL A 228 17.93 -19.10 -41.02
CA VAL A 228 18.19 -18.65 -39.64
C VAL A 228 17.13 -19.18 -38.67
N ILE A 229 17.59 -19.75 -37.56
CA ILE A 229 16.78 -20.13 -36.41
C ILE A 229 17.33 -19.38 -35.18
N PRO A 230 16.49 -18.68 -34.39
CA PRO A 230 16.96 -17.94 -33.23
C PRO A 230 17.44 -18.88 -32.11
N THR A 231 18.43 -18.43 -31.36
CA THR A 231 19.02 -19.16 -30.23
C THR A 231 18.75 -18.46 -28.89
N ALA A 232 18.76 -19.23 -27.80
CA ALA A 232 18.33 -18.78 -26.47
C ALA A 232 19.40 -18.05 -25.63
N GLU A 233 20.67 -18.06 -26.06
CA GLU A 233 21.81 -17.81 -25.17
C GLU A 233 22.34 -16.38 -25.17
N SER A 234 21.84 -15.53 -26.06
CA SER A 234 22.50 -14.25 -26.31
C SER A 234 22.21 -13.21 -25.24
N ALA A 235 23.24 -12.42 -24.95
CA ALA A 235 23.17 -11.34 -23.99
C ALA A 235 22.38 -10.16 -24.57
N CYS A 236 21.23 -9.86 -23.96
CA CYS A 236 20.32 -8.82 -24.42
C CYS A 236 20.54 -7.55 -23.61
N HIS A 237 21.12 -6.53 -24.24
CA HIS A 237 21.52 -5.28 -23.57
C HIS A 237 20.67 -4.08 -23.97
N LEU A 238 19.79 -4.21 -24.96
CA LEU A 238 18.96 -3.11 -25.44
C LEU A 238 17.85 -2.77 -24.45
N ASN A 239 17.66 -1.48 -24.19
CA ASN A 239 16.60 -0.99 -23.31
C ASN A 239 15.90 0.22 -23.95
N PRO A 240 15.04 0.00 -24.96
CA PRO A 240 14.35 1.07 -25.66
C PRO A 240 13.53 1.98 -24.73
N ALA A 241 13.36 3.24 -25.11
CA ALA A 241 12.65 4.25 -24.33
C ALA A 241 11.22 3.82 -23.95
N TRP A 242 10.49 3.17 -24.86
CA TRP A 242 9.14 2.66 -24.60
C TRP A 242 9.12 1.60 -23.48
N MET A 243 10.14 0.73 -23.40
CA MET A 243 10.24 -0.27 -22.34
C MET A 243 10.44 0.40 -20.98
N LYS A 244 11.26 1.45 -20.92
CA LYS A 244 11.48 2.22 -19.69
C LYS A 244 10.21 2.93 -19.23
N GLU A 245 9.52 3.60 -20.16
CA GLU A 245 8.29 4.30 -19.85
C GLU A 245 7.23 3.34 -19.30
N HIS A 246 7.09 2.17 -19.93
CA HIS A 246 6.18 1.14 -19.43
C HIS A 246 6.59 0.57 -18.06
N ARG A 247 7.88 0.29 -17.83
CA ARG A 247 8.39 -0.15 -16.53
C ARG A 247 8.15 0.93 -15.46
N ARG A 248 8.32 2.21 -15.80
CA ARG A 248 8.04 3.35 -14.92
C ARG A 248 6.56 3.43 -14.55
N ARG A 249 5.66 3.37 -15.54
CA ARG A 249 4.20 3.34 -15.32
C ARG A 249 3.76 2.15 -14.46
N ARG A 250 4.31 0.95 -14.69
CA ARG A 250 4.04 -0.22 -13.83
C ARG A 250 4.50 0.00 -12.39
N LYS A 251 5.73 0.48 -12.18
CA LYS A 251 6.23 0.79 -10.83
C LYS A 251 5.35 1.83 -10.12
N GLN A 252 4.94 2.89 -10.83
CA GLN A 252 4.06 3.92 -10.28
C GLN A 252 2.68 3.35 -9.92
N SER A 253 2.09 2.50 -10.77
CA SER A 253 0.80 1.84 -10.50
C SER A 253 0.87 0.88 -9.31
N GLY A 254 1.96 0.12 -9.18
CA GLY A 254 2.21 -0.78 -8.05
C GLY A 254 2.41 -0.01 -6.74
N ALA A 255 3.17 1.09 -6.77
CA ALA A 255 3.32 1.99 -5.62
C ALA A 255 1.97 2.60 -5.21
N ARG A 256 1.14 3.03 -6.18
CA ARG A 256 -0.20 3.55 -5.92
C ARG A 256 -1.11 2.50 -5.31
N ARG A 257 -1.13 1.27 -5.83
CA ARG A 257 -1.89 0.15 -5.24
C ARG A 257 -1.44 -0.19 -3.82
N LYS A 258 -0.13 -0.23 -3.56
CA LYS A 258 0.41 -0.44 -2.20
C LYS A 258 -0.01 0.68 -1.24
N ARG A 259 0.02 1.94 -1.67
CA ARG A 259 -0.46 3.07 -0.87
C ARG A 259 -1.96 2.98 -0.57
N ILE A 260 -2.78 2.68 -1.58
CA ILE A 260 -4.23 2.49 -1.40
C ILE A 260 -4.49 1.31 -0.45
N GLY A 261 -3.78 0.19 -0.62
CA GLY A 261 -3.89 -0.97 0.27
C GLY A 261 -3.50 -0.65 1.71
N ALA A 262 -2.45 0.15 1.93
CA ALA A 262 -2.04 0.59 3.26
C ALA A 262 -3.09 1.49 3.92
N VAL A 263 -3.68 2.43 3.17
CA VAL A 263 -4.78 3.28 3.69
C VAL A 263 -6.01 2.45 4.03
N ALA A 264 -6.39 1.51 3.16
CA ALA A 264 -7.50 0.59 3.43
C ALA A 264 -7.25 -0.28 4.68
N ALA A 265 -6.02 -0.78 4.85
CA ALA A 265 -5.64 -1.55 6.04
C ALA A 265 -5.68 -0.71 7.32
N MET A 266 -5.22 0.55 7.27
CA MET A 266 -5.33 1.47 8.42
C MET A 266 -6.79 1.78 8.77
N ALA A 267 -7.64 2.03 7.76
CA ALA A 267 -9.06 2.26 7.98
C ALA A 267 -9.76 1.04 8.60
N LEU A 268 -9.49 -0.16 8.08
CA LEU A 268 -9.97 -1.42 8.66
C LEU A 268 -9.49 -1.61 10.10
N GLY A 269 -8.22 -1.32 10.38
CA GLY A 269 -7.67 -1.35 11.73
C GLY A 269 -8.41 -0.41 12.69
N ALA A 270 -8.67 0.83 12.27
CA ALA A 270 -9.42 1.81 13.07
C ALA A 270 -10.86 1.34 13.35
N VAL A 271 -11.54 0.77 12.36
CA VAL A 271 -12.88 0.19 12.54
C VAL A 271 -12.86 -0.98 13.53
N CYS A 272 -11.88 -1.88 13.42
CA CYS A 272 -11.73 -2.99 14.37
C CYS A 272 -11.49 -2.51 15.81
N VAL A 273 -10.67 -1.46 16.00
CA VAL A 273 -10.45 -0.85 17.32
C VAL A 273 -11.75 -0.27 17.86
N LEU A 274 -12.50 0.48 17.05
CA LEU A 274 -13.77 1.09 17.46
C LEU A 274 -14.83 0.05 17.83
N VAL A 275 -14.95 -1.03 17.05
CA VAL A 275 -15.86 -2.14 17.38
C VAL A 275 -15.40 -2.85 18.65
N GLY A 276 -14.09 -3.04 18.83
CA GLY A 276 -13.51 -3.63 20.04
C GLY A 276 -13.82 -2.80 21.29
N THR A 277 -13.66 -1.48 21.25
CA THR A 277 -13.95 -0.60 22.39
C THR A 277 -15.45 -0.59 22.74
N LEU A 278 -16.32 -0.52 21.74
CA LEU A 278 -17.77 -0.59 21.93
C LEU A 278 -18.19 -1.95 22.53
N ALA A 279 -17.59 -3.05 22.08
CA ALA A 279 -17.86 -4.37 22.62
C ALA A 279 -17.44 -4.47 24.10
N ILE A 280 -16.25 -3.99 24.46
CA ILE A 280 -15.77 -3.97 25.85
C ILE A 280 -16.72 -3.13 26.73
N GLU A 281 -17.13 -1.96 26.25
CA GLU A 281 -18.01 -1.09 27.02
C GLU A 281 -19.41 -1.69 27.20
N SER A 282 -19.94 -2.36 26.17
CA SER A 282 -21.20 -3.08 26.28
C SER A 282 -21.17 -4.19 27.33
N ILE A 283 -20.03 -4.89 27.48
CA ILE A 283 -19.85 -5.93 28.50
C ILE A 283 -19.77 -5.31 29.89
N ARG A 284 -19.10 -4.17 30.03
CA ARG A 284 -19.06 -3.43 31.31
C ARG A 284 -20.43 -2.95 31.73
N GLN A 285 -21.20 -2.38 30.79
CA GLN A 285 -22.57 -1.95 31.05
C GLN A 285 -23.46 -3.12 31.49
N LYS A 286 -23.34 -4.29 30.85
CA LYS A 286 -24.07 -5.49 31.29
C LYS A 286 -23.70 -5.89 32.71
N ARG A 287 -22.40 -6.00 33.03
CA ARG A 287 -21.93 -6.34 34.39
C ARG A 287 -22.40 -5.34 35.46
N LEU A 288 -22.40 -4.04 35.14
CA LEU A 288 -22.91 -3.00 36.04
C LEU A 288 -24.42 -3.14 36.25
N ARG A 289 -25.17 -3.40 35.19
CA ARG A 289 -26.62 -3.61 35.26
C ARG A 289 -26.96 -4.86 36.07
N ASP A 290 -26.21 -5.94 35.91
CA ASP A 290 -26.36 -7.17 36.68
C ASP A 290 -26.12 -6.89 38.18
N ARG A 291 -25.04 -6.17 38.53
CA ARG A 291 -24.77 -5.75 39.92
C ARG A 291 -25.85 -4.86 40.51
N ILE A 292 -26.39 -3.93 39.72
CA ILE A 292 -27.51 -3.08 40.15
C ILE A 292 -28.74 -3.95 40.41
N SER A 293 -29.02 -4.94 39.55
CA SER A 293 -30.15 -5.85 39.73
C SER A 293 -30.00 -6.74 40.97
N GLU A 294 -28.77 -7.16 41.31
CA GLU A 294 -28.48 -7.92 42.54
C GLU A 294 -28.62 -7.07 43.81
N LEU A 295 -28.22 -5.79 43.76
CA LEU A 295 -28.25 -4.89 44.92
C LEU A 295 -29.60 -4.19 45.13
N SER A 296 -30.40 -4.03 44.08
CA SER A 296 -31.74 -3.44 44.14
C SER A 296 -32.66 -4.03 45.22
N PRO A 297 -32.80 -5.36 45.39
CA PRO A 297 -33.66 -5.91 46.44
C PRO A 297 -33.16 -5.59 47.85
N LEU A 298 -31.85 -5.45 48.03
CA LEU A 298 -31.25 -5.08 49.31
C LEU A 298 -31.51 -3.59 49.60
N ALA A 299 -31.32 -2.72 48.61
CA ALA A 299 -31.65 -1.30 48.73
C ALA A 299 -33.14 -1.09 49.06
N ASN A 300 -34.04 -1.77 48.35
CA ASN A 300 -35.48 -1.72 48.61
C ASN A 300 -35.83 -2.23 50.01
N ARG A 301 -35.12 -3.25 50.52
CA ARG A 301 -35.31 -3.74 51.89
C ARG A 301 -34.87 -2.69 52.93
N ILE A 302 -33.76 -1.99 52.71
CA ILE A 302 -33.31 -0.91 53.61
C ILE A 302 -34.30 0.25 53.58
N GLU A 303 -34.80 0.65 52.40
CA GLU A 303 -35.84 1.68 52.29
C GLU A 303 -37.12 1.27 53.04
N ASN A 304 -37.63 0.06 52.84
CA ASN A 304 -38.80 -0.44 53.57
C ASN A 304 -38.56 -0.49 55.09
N MET A 305 -37.36 -0.90 55.53
CA MET A 305 -37.00 -0.90 56.95
C MET A 305 -36.93 0.53 57.52
N ARG A 306 -36.47 1.50 56.72
CA ARG A 306 -36.41 2.91 57.12
C ARG A 306 -37.82 3.49 57.26
N GLU A 307 -38.73 3.17 56.36
CA GLU A 307 -40.14 3.57 56.46
C GLU A 307 -40.80 2.95 57.70
N GLN A 308 -40.64 1.64 57.91
CA GLN A 308 -41.14 0.95 59.11
C GLN A 308 -40.56 1.54 60.40
N TRP A 309 -39.25 1.85 60.42
CA TRP A 309 -38.62 2.46 61.58
C TRP A 309 -39.14 3.87 61.85
N ARG A 310 -39.45 4.65 60.80
CA ARG A 310 -40.06 5.98 60.94
C ARG A 310 -41.48 5.92 61.51
N GLU A 311 -42.25 4.88 61.19
CA GLU A 311 -43.58 4.68 61.79
C GLU A 311 -43.48 4.31 63.28
N VAL A 312 -42.46 3.52 63.65
CA VAL A 312 -42.25 3.04 65.02
C VAL A 312 -41.50 4.06 65.88
N SER A 313 -40.69 4.93 65.30
CA SER A 313 -39.84 5.88 66.04
C SER A 313 -40.66 6.82 66.92
N VAL A 314 -41.84 7.24 66.47
CA VAL A 314 -42.75 8.10 67.27
C VAL A 314 -43.19 7.42 68.57
N ALA A 315 -43.24 6.08 68.62
CA ALA A 315 -43.60 5.34 69.83
C ALA A 315 -42.39 4.99 70.72
N VAL A 316 -41.16 5.12 70.19
CA VAL A 316 -39.91 4.70 70.86
C VAL A 316 -39.06 5.90 71.27
N ASP A 317 -39.27 7.08 70.68
CA ASP A 317 -38.59 8.30 71.09
C ASP A 317 -39.01 8.72 72.50
N ARG A 318 -38.07 8.60 73.43
CA ARG A 318 -38.25 8.92 74.84
C ARG A 318 -38.59 10.42 75.00
N ASP A 319 -37.92 11.25 74.20
CA ASP A 319 -38.01 12.71 74.23
C ASP A 319 -39.31 13.25 73.57
N ALA A 320 -40.00 12.44 72.74
CA ALA A 320 -41.28 12.80 72.11
C ALA A 320 -42.51 12.30 72.89
N THR A 321 -42.32 11.69 74.06
CA THR A 321 -43.40 11.15 74.86
C THR A 321 -44.18 12.27 75.56
N CYS A 322 -45.53 12.21 75.52
CA CYS A 322 -46.43 13.22 76.11
C CYS A 322 -46.09 13.61 77.57
N LEU A 323 -45.54 12.68 78.34
CA LEU A 323 -45.13 12.92 79.73
C LEU A 323 -43.84 13.74 79.85
N GLU A 324 -42.88 13.56 78.94
CA GLU A 324 -41.65 14.37 78.95
C GLU A 324 -41.90 15.76 78.39
N LEU A 325 -42.72 15.90 77.35
CA LEU A 325 -43.16 17.21 76.85
C LEU A 325 -43.91 18.01 77.93
N LEU A 326 -44.82 17.36 78.68
CA LEU A 326 -45.50 18.01 79.80
C LEU A 326 -44.53 18.40 80.92
N LYS A 327 -43.51 17.56 81.20
CA LYS A 327 -42.45 17.87 82.16
C LYS A 327 -41.57 19.04 81.69
N GLN A 328 -41.24 19.11 80.40
CA GLN A 328 -40.49 20.22 79.82
C GLN A 328 -41.29 21.53 79.88
N LEU A 329 -42.58 21.50 79.54
CA LEU A 329 -43.48 22.66 79.65
C LEU A 329 -43.63 23.15 81.09
N GLN A 330 -43.66 22.24 82.07
CA GLN A 330 -43.66 22.60 83.50
C GLN A 330 -42.31 23.12 84.01
N GLY A 331 -41.21 22.81 83.33
CA GLY A 331 -39.87 23.30 83.67
C GLY A 331 -39.60 24.75 83.26
N ILE A 332 -40.50 25.36 82.49
CA ILE A 332 -40.37 26.74 82.01
C ILE A 332 -40.71 27.71 83.16
N PRO A 333 -39.87 28.71 83.44
CA PRO A 333 -40.05 29.60 84.59
C PRO A 333 -41.39 30.38 84.57
N GLY A 334 -41.92 30.71 83.39
CA GLY A 334 -43.24 31.32 83.19
C GLY A 334 -44.45 30.42 83.42
N ALA A 335 -44.28 29.11 83.67
CA ALA A 335 -45.39 28.17 83.91
C ALA A 335 -46.05 28.33 85.29
N ASN A 336 -45.46 29.13 86.19
CA ASN A 336 -45.98 29.35 87.54
C ASN A 336 -47.27 30.18 87.50
N GLY A 337 -48.42 29.54 87.75
CA GLY A 337 -49.75 30.17 87.72
C GLY A 337 -50.57 29.85 86.47
N ILE A 338 -50.10 28.91 85.64
CA ILE A 338 -50.80 28.38 84.47
C ILE A 338 -51.26 26.94 84.75
N ARG A 339 -52.53 26.65 84.45
CA ARG A 339 -53.12 25.32 84.55
C ARG A 339 -53.41 24.80 83.16
N PHE A 340 -52.72 23.74 82.75
CA PHE A 340 -52.99 23.06 81.48
C PHE A 340 -54.31 22.29 81.56
N SER A 341 -55.22 22.53 80.61
CA SER A 341 -56.51 21.84 80.52
C SER A 341 -56.44 20.63 79.60
N ARG A 342 -55.70 20.74 78.51
CA ARG A 342 -55.58 19.68 77.50
C ARG A 342 -54.26 19.79 76.75
N VAL A 343 -53.58 18.65 76.59
CA VAL A 343 -52.39 18.50 75.75
C VAL A 343 -52.65 17.30 74.86
N GLU A 344 -52.65 17.51 73.54
CA GLU A 344 -52.87 16.47 72.53
C GLU A 344 -51.67 16.41 71.58
N ILE A 345 -51.18 15.20 71.31
CA ILE A 345 -50.09 14.97 70.35
C ILE A 345 -50.68 14.21 69.17
N GLY A 346 -50.67 14.84 68.00
CA GLY A 346 -51.13 14.27 66.73
C GLY A 346 -49.98 13.88 65.81
N LYS A 347 -50.32 13.35 64.62
CA LYS A 347 -49.34 12.97 63.60
C LYS A 347 -48.61 14.15 62.94
N GLU A 348 -49.18 15.35 63.05
CA GLU A 348 -48.72 16.55 62.34
C GLU A 348 -48.30 17.68 63.31
N GLY A 349 -48.46 17.51 64.63
CA GLY A 349 -48.07 18.52 65.61
C GLY A 349 -48.59 18.27 67.03
N ILE A 350 -48.26 19.19 67.93
CA ILE A 350 -48.69 19.23 69.33
C ILE A 350 -49.68 20.38 69.52
N LYS A 351 -50.79 20.11 70.21
CA LYS A 351 -51.78 21.13 70.59
C LYS A 351 -51.87 21.24 72.11
N ILE A 352 -51.73 22.46 72.62
CA ILE A 352 -51.70 22.75 74.05
C ILE A 352 -52.76 23.81 74.36
N GLU A 353 -53.66 23.49 75.29
CA GLU A 353 -54.67 24.40 75.83
C GLU A 353 -54.45 24.58 77.33
N GLY A 354 -54.57 25.84 77.79
CA GLY A 354 -54.37 26.17 79.19
C GLY A 354 -55.13 27.40 79.65
N GLU A 355 -55.33 27.48 80.97
CA GLU A 355 -55.94 28.62 81.66
C GLU A 355 -54.87 29.31 82.54
N SER A 356 -54.86 30.63 82.54
CA SER A 356 -53.98 31.46 83.37
C SER A 356 -54.78 32.42 84.24
N ALA A 357 -54.28 32.67 85.45
CA ALA A 357 -54.87 33.63 86.39
C ALA A 357 -54.70 35.10 85.95
N ASN A 358 -53.79 35.39 85.01
CA ASN A 358 -53.54 36.74 84.51
C ASN A 358 -53.21 36.70 83.00
N PRO A 359 -53.87 37.51 82.15
CA PRO A 359 -53.56 37.59 80.71
C PRO A 359 -52.07 37.85 80.41
N ARG A 360 -51.38 38.61 81.28
CA ARG A 360 -49.95 38.92 81.09
C ARG A 360 -49.04 37.72 81.33
N ALA A 361 -49.42 36.82 82.24
CA ALA A 361 -48.67 35.59 82.50
C ALA A 361 -48.83 34.58 81.36
N ALA A 362 -50.01 34.53 80.72
CA ALA A 362 -50.22 33.71 79.53
C ALA A 362 -49.33 34.14 78.35
N LEU A 363 -49.24 35.45 78.07
CA LEU A 363 -48.38 35.96 76.99
C LEU A 363 -46.89 35.72 77.26
N GLN A 364 -46.42 35.92 78.50
CA GLN A 364 -45.03 35.65 78.87
C GLN A 364 -44.67 34.17 78.70
N PHE A 365 -45.57 33.26 79.05
CA PHE A 365 -45.37 31.84 78.85
C PHE A 365 -45.32 31.46 77.36
N LEU A 366 -46.18 32.02 76.51
CA LEU A 366 -46.17 31.77 75.06
C LEU A 366 -44.86 32.24 74.41
N ASP A 367 -44.37 33.43 74.80
CA ASP A 367 -43.09 33.96 74.33
C ASP A 367 -41.90 33.12 74.82
N GLU A 368 -41.94 32.63 76.06
CA GLU A 368 -40.88 31.79 76.63
C GLU A 368 -40.86 30.38 76.03
N VAL A 369 -42.02 29.80 75.69
CA VAL A 369 -42.11 28.51 75.00
C VAL A 369 -41.52 28.59 73.59
N ALA A 370 -41.77 29.69 72.88
CA ALA A 370 -41.21 29.91 71.54
C ALA A 370 -39.68 30.05 71.52
N VAL A 371 -39.06 30.37 72.66
CA VAL A 371 -37.61 30.60 72.80
C VAL A 371 -36.90 29.44 73.52
N ALA A 372 -37.65 28.49 74.10
CA ALA A 372 -37.07 27.38 74.85
C ALA A 372 -36.28 26.41 73.95
N GLU A 373 -35.00 26.20 74.26
CA GLU A 373 -34.08 25.34 73.49
C GLU A 373 -34.57 23.89 73.39
N SER A 374 -35.28 23.40 74.41
CA SER A 374 -35.87 22.05 74.42
C SER A 374 -37.09 21.86 73.52
N LEU A 375 -37.69 22.95 73.04
CA LEU A 375 -38.91 22.96 72.22
C LEU A 375 -38.70 23.69 70.88
N ALA A 376 -37.45 23.95 70.52
CA ALA A 376 -37.06 24.67 69.29
C ALA A 376 -37.28 23.86 68.00
N GLU A 377 -37.51 22.55 68.12
CA GLU A 377 -37.85 21.68 66.99
C GLU A 377 -39.29 21.91 66.47
N PHE A 378 -40.15 22.59 67.24
CA PHE A 378 -41.53 22.88 66.86
C PHE A 378 -41.70 24.30 66.32
N GLY A 379 -42.36 24.43 65.18
CA GLY A 379 -42.86 25.70 64.67
C GLY A 379 -44.11 26.14 65.44
N TRP A 380 -43.92 26.91 66.51
CA TRP A 380 -45.02 27.36 67.37
C TRP A 380 -45.85 28.47 66.73
N SER A 381 -47.17 28.28 66.69
CA SER A 381 -48.17 29.27 66.34
C SER A 381 -49.18 29.39 67.48
N PHE A 382 -49.48 30.62 67.91
CA PHE A 382 -50.45 30.88 68.96
C PHE A 382 -51.28 32.12 68.66
N ASP A 383 -52.55 32.09 69.06
CA ASP A 383 -53.47 33.22 69.00
C ASP A 383 -53.42 34.04 70.30
N GLN A 384 -53.90 35.29 70.25
CA GLN A 384 -53.96 36.13 71.44
C GLN A 384 -54.89 35.52 72.51
N PRO A 385 -54.49 35.45 73.80
CA PRO A 385 -55.29 34.82 74.84
C PRO A 385 -56.67 35.48 75.00
N ALA A 386 -57.73 34.67 75.00
CA ALA A 386 -59.09 35.15 75.20
C ALA A 386 -59.34 35.42 76.69
N ILE A 387 -59.77 36.63 77.02
CA ILE A 387 -60.08 37.03 78.41
C ILE A 387 -61.52 36.63 78.72
N ARG A 388 -61.71 35.75 79.70
CA ARG A 388 -63.03 35.39 80.22
C ARG A 388 -63.48 36.45 81.23
N GLY A 389 -64.79 36.72 81.31
CA GLY A 389 -65.38 37.77 82.18
C GLY A 389 -65.06 37.67 83.68
N ASP A 390 -64.46 36.56 84.12
CA ASP A 390 -64.03 36.30 85.50
C ASP A 390 -62.55 36.71 85.77
N GLY A 391 -61.88 37.35 84.80
CA GLY A 391 -60.49 37.82 84.95
C GLY A 391 -59.41 36.78 84.65
N THR A 392 -59.79 35.55 84.30
CA THR A 392 -58.89 34.49 83.81
C THR A 392 -58.74 34.55 82.29
N ALA A 393 -57.58 34.11 81.79
CA ALA A 393 -57.28 34.07 80.35
C ALA A 393 -57.10 32.62 79.89
N THR A 394 -57.69 32.26 78.75
CA THR A 394 -57.48 30.96 78.10
C THR A 394 -56.60 31.14 76.87
N PHE A 395 -55.62 30.25 76.69
CA PHE A 395 -54.74 30.24 75.52
C PHE A 395 -54.74 28.88 74.85
N GLU A 396 -54.47 28.91 73.55
CA GLU A 396 -54.38 27.76 72.67
C GLU A 396 -53.12 27.94 71.81
N MET A 397 -52.30 26.90 71.74
CA MET A 397 -51.04 26.92 71.01
C MET A 397 -50.87 25.62 70.24
N GLU A 398 -50.43 25.75 69.00
CA GLU A 398 -50.16 24.62 68.10
C GLU A 398 -48.70 24.67 67.66
N GLY A 399 -47.99 23.57 67.83
CA GLY A 399 -46.61 23.38 67.38
C GLY A 399 -46.57 22.32 66.27
N VAL A 400 -46.07 22.68 65.09
CA VAL A 400 -45.93 21.77 63.94
C VAL A 400 -44.48 21.28 63.84
N TRP A 401 -44.29 20.01 63.45
CA TRP A 401 -42.96 19.36 63.29
C TRP A 401 -42.20 19.82 62.05
#